data_AF-A0A7G8AJT5-F1
#
_entry.id   AF-A0A7G8AJT5-F1
#
_cell.length_a   1.000
_cell.length_b   1.000
_cell.length_c   1.000
_cell.angle_alpha   90.00
_cell.angle_beta   90.00
_cell.angle_gamma   90.00
#
_symmetry.space_group_name_H-M   'P 1'
#
loop_
_entity.id
_entity.type
_entity.pdbx_description
1 polymer ?
#
loop_
_entity_poly.entity_id
_entity_poly.type
_entity_poly.pdbx_seq_one_letter_code
_entity_poly.pdbx_strand_id
1 'polypeptide(L)'
;MQLSAAVLAALISQCAPDVSPDTMNALIMTESGANPYVIANVSDGTSKYFKDKKGAIEYAEKLTAENKRFSAGLTQIYSKNFPSLNLTNKTVFDPCTNIKAGAAVLTDNYLRQKEGSSNQKNSPRFIFVLFG
;
A
#
# COMPACT_ATOMS: atom_id res chain seq x y z
N MET A 1 -12.95 3.82 -8.66
CA MET A 1 -13.97 3.37 -7.68
C MET A 1 -13.41 3.68 -6.31
N GLN A 2 -14.14 4.35 -5.43
CA GLN A 2 -13.63 4.70 -4.10
C GLN A 2 -14.48 4.01 -3.03
N LEU A 3 -13.82 3.55 -1.96
CA LEU A 3 -14.51 3.10 -0.76
C LEU A 3 -15.13 4.32 -0.08
N SER A 4 -16.34 4.16 0.47
CA SER A 4 -16.94 5.21 1.29
C SER A 4 -16.20 5.35 2.61
N ALA A 5 -16.26 6.53 3.23
CA ALA A 5 -15.59 6.80 4.49
C ALA A 5 -15.97 5.80 5.60
N ALA A 6 -17.24 5.42 5.69
CA ALA A 6 -17.72 4.46 6.68
C ALA A 6 -17.13 3.05 6.47
N VAL A 7 -17.08 2.59 5.22
CA VAL A 7 -16.48 1.28 4.89
C VAL A 7 -14.98 1.30 5.16
N LEU A 8 -14.31 2.39 4.78
CA LEU A 8 -12.87 2.54 5.02
C LEU A 8 -12.56 2.55 6.52
N ALA A 9 -13.30 3.31 7.33
CA ALA A 9 -13.12 3.35 8.77
C ALA A 9 -13.31 1.97 9.42
N ALA A 10 -14.34 1.23 9.00
CA ALA A 10 -14.57 -0.15 9.49
C ALA A 10 -13.40 -1.09 9.13
N LEU A 11 -12.90 -1.00 7.89
CA LEU A 11 -11.75 -1.78 7.44
C LEU A 11 -10.47 -1.44 8.21
N ILE A 12 -10.20 -0.16 8.44
CA ILE A 12 -9.03 0.28 9.21
C ILE A 12 -9.09 -0.30 10.63
N SER A 13 -10.22 -0.16 11.33
CA SER A 13 -10.40 -0.70 12.69
C SER A 13 -10.27 -2.22 12.75
N GLN A 14 -10.73 -2.93 11.71
CA GLN A 14 -10.67 -4.39 11.66
C GLN A 14 -9.28 -4.93 11.29
N CYS A 15 -8.59 -4.24 10.38
CA CYS A 15 -7.43 -4.77 9.67
C CYS A 15 -6.10 -4.14 10.10
N ALA A 16 -6.12 -3.01 10.81
CA ALA A 16 -4.92 -2.36 11.35
C ALA A 16 -5.15 -1.84 12.79
N PRO A 17 -5.53 -2.71 13.75
CA PRO A 17 -5.85 -2.28 15.12
C PRO A 17 -4.64 -1.68 15.87
N ASP A 18 -3.42 -2.03 15.47
CA ASP A 18 -2.18 -1.58 16.12
C ASP A 18 -1.68 -0.21 15.61
N VAL A 19 -2.38 0.41 14.65
CA VAL A 19 -2.06 1.73 14.10
C VAL A 19 -3.23 2.68 14.33
N SER A 20 -2.93 3.94 14.67
CA SER A 20 -3.96 4.98 14.79
C SER A 20 -4.86 5.03 13.54
N PRO A 21 -6.20 5.00 13.68
CA PRO A 21 -7.10 5.07 12.55
C PRO A 21 -6.90 6.32 11.68
N ASP A 22 -6.59 7.46 12.30
CA ASP A 22 -6.33 8.72 11.58
C ASP A 22 -5.07 8.62 10.72
N THR A 23 -4.02 7.97 11.24
CA THR A 23 -2.78 7.75 10.49
C THR A 23 -3.01 6.83 9.29
N MET A 24 -3.72 5.71 9.47
CA MET A 24 -4.05 4.80 8.37
C MET A 24 -4.96 5.44 7.33
N ASN A 25 -5.94 6.23 7.76
CA ASN A 25 -6.81 6.96 6.85
C ASN A 25 -6.02 7.98 6.03
N ALA A 26 -5.20 8.81 6.68
CA ALA A 26 -4.35 9.79 6.01
C ALA A 26 -3.39 9.13 5.01
N LEU A 27 -2.81 7.98 5.37
CA LEU A 27 -2.00 7.17 4.47
C LEU A 27 -2.82 6.74 3.25
N ILE A 28 -3.91 5.99 3.42
CA ILE A 28 -4.71 5.46 2.31
C ILE A 28 -5.23 6.57 1.38
N MET A 29 -5.63 7.71 1.94
CA MET A 29 -6.06 8.87 1.16
C MET A 29 -4.94 9.46 0.31
N THR A 30 -3.72 9.53 0.84
CA THR A 30 -2.53 10.01 0.12
C THR A 30 -2.10 9.02 -0.96
N GLU A 31 -2.13 7.72 -0.65
CA GLU A 31 -1.63 6.64 -1.49
C GLU A 31 -2.53 6.33 -2.69
N SER A 32 -3.85 6.30 -2.46
CA SER A 32 -4.80 5.80 -3.45
C SER A 32 -6.11 6.61 -3.54
N GLY A 33 -6.31 7.58 -2.65
CA GLY A 33 -7.61 8.25 -2.51
C GLY A 33 -8.74 7.27 -2.20
N ALA A 34 -8.47 6.27 -1.35
CA ALA A 34 -9.39 5.18 -1.00
C ALA A 34 -9.85 4.31 -2.19
N ASN A 35 -9.07 4.26 -3.28
CA ASN A 35 -9.33 3.37 -4.41
C ASN A 35 -8.50 2.09 -4.30
N PRO A 36 -9.12 0.91 -4.11
CA PRO A 36 -8.38 -0.33 -3.95
C PRO A 36 -7.75 -0.83 -5.25
N TYR A 37 -8.14 -0.30 -6.42
CA TYR A 37 -7.73 -0.80 -7.73
C TYR A 37 -6.85 0.22 -8.46
N VAL A 38 -5.76 0.61 -7.81
CA VAL A 38 -4.74 1.53 -8.33
C VAL A 38 -3.40 0.81 -8.38
N ILE A 39 -2.70 0.96 -9.49
CA ILE A 39 -1.34 0.47 -9.69
C ILE A 39 -0.47 1.63 -10.15
N ALA A 40 0.55 1.97 -9.37
CA ALA A 40 1.61 2.89 -9.78
C ALA A 40 2.76 2.07 -10.38
N ASN A 41 2.99 2.20 -11.68
CA ASN A 41 4.12 1.57 -12.36
C ASN A 41 5.38 2.39 -12.10
N VAL A 42 6.27 1.86 -11.27
CA VAL A 42 7.52 2.49 -10.86
C VAL A 42 8.52 2.51 -12.03
N SER A 43 8.51 1.49 -12.87
CA SER A 43 9.41 1.40 -14.04
C SER A 43 9.13 2.48 -15.09
N ASP A 44 7.85 2.80 -15.31
CA ASP A 44 7.43 3.73 -16.37
C ASP A 44 6.99 5.12 -15.81
N GLY A 45 6.92 5.29 -14.48
CA GLY A 45 6.53 6.53 -13.83
C GLY A 45 5.05 6.91 -13.99
N THR A 46 4.18 5.93 -14.27
CA THR A 46 2.76 6.16 -14.57
C THR A 46 1.83 5.40 -13.61
N SER A 47 0.73 6.02 -13.20
CA SER A 47 -0.33 5.34 -12.43
C SER A 47 -1.54 4.99 -13.29
N LYS A 48 -2.12 3.81 -13.05
CA LYS A 48 -3.32 3.33 -13.74
C LYS A 48 -4.41 2.95 -12.74
N TYR A 49 -5.63 3.34 -13.07
CA TYR A 49 -6.83 3.14 -12.27
C TYR A 49 -7.77 2.16 -12.97
N PHE A 50 -8.33 1.23 -12.20
CA PHE A 50 -9.23 0.20 -12.73
C PHE A 50 -10.63 0.34 -12.13
N LYS A 51 -11.62 -0.16 -12.88
CA LYS A 51 -13.03 -0.20 -12.44
C LYS A 51 -13.31 -1.38 -11.52
N ASP A 52 -12.57 -2.47 -11.70
CA ASP A 52 -12.77 -3.71 -10.97
C ASP A 52 -11.42 -4.39 -10.63
N LYS A 53 -11.50 -5.36 -9.72
CA LYS A 53 -10.36 -6.14 -9.24
C LYS A 53 -9.71 -6.96 -10.36
N LYS A 54 -10.51 -7.50 -11.29
CA LYS A 54 -10.00 -8.39 -12.34
C LYS A 54 -9.03 -7.65 -13.27
N GLY A 55 -9.40 -6.46 -13.73
CA GLY A 55 -8.55 -5.65 -14.60
C GLY A 55 -7.25 -5.21 -13.90
N ALA A 56 -7.31 -4.91 -12.60
CA ALA A 56 -6.12 -4.60 -11.82
C ALA A 56 -5.17 -5.80 -11.71
N ILE A 57 -5.71 -7.00 -11.45
CA ILE A 57 -4.94 -8.25 -11.42
C ILE A 57 -4.27 -8.51 -12.77
N GLU A 58 -5.03 -8.46 -13.87
CA GLU A 58 -4.51 -8.70 -15.22
C GLU A 58 -3.35 -7.76 -15.57
N TYR A 59 -3.46 -6.48 -15.17
CA TYR A 59 -2.38 -5.52 -15.37
C TYR A 59 -1.17 -5.78 -14.48
N ALA A 60 -1.37 -6.13 -13.21
CA ALA A 60 -0.28 -6.50 -12.30
C ALA A 60 0.50 -7.72 -12.83
N GLU A 61 -0.21 -8.75 -13.29
CA GLU A 61 0.41 -9.94 -13.90
C GLU A 61 1.18 -9.59 -15.17
N LYS A 62 0.64 -8.69 -16.01
CA LYS A 62 1.35 -8.17 -17.19
C LYS A 62 2.66 -7.48 -16.79
N LEU A 63 2.64 -6.58 -15.81
CA LEU A 63 3.84 -5.89 -15.34
C LEU A 63 4.87 -6.88 -14.77
N THR A 64 4.43 -7.89 -14.02
CA THR A 64 5.32 -8.95 -13.51
C THR A 64 5.96 -9.75 -14.66
N ALA A 65 5.19 -10.13 -15.69
CA ALA A 65 5.72 -10.84 -16.86
C ALA A 65 6.73 -9.99 -17.65
N GLU A 66 6.56 -8.66 -17.66
CA GLU A 66 7.51 -7.71 -18.23
C GLU A 66 8.72 -7.40 -17.32
N ASN A 67 8.85 -8.07 -16.17
CA ASN A 67 9.85 -7.79 -15.13
C ASN A 67 9.83 -6.34 -14.59
N LYS A 68 8.69 -5.65 -14.72
CA LYS A 68 8.48 -4.29 -14.23
C LYS A 68 8.14 -4.26 -12.75
N ARG A 69 8.42 -3.11 -12.13
CA ARG A 69 8.17 -2.84 -10.71
C ARG A 69 7.00 -1.88 -10.58
N PHE A 70 6.19 -2.11 -9.56
CA PHE A 70 4.98 -1.33 -9.35
C PHE A 70 4.55 -1.37 -7.89
N SER A 71 3.76 -0.40 -7.49
CA SER A 71 3.05 -0.38 -6.22
C SER A 71 1.54 -0.55 -6.44
N ALA A 72 0.85 -1.20 -5.52
CA ALA A 72 -0.54 -1.60 -5.75
C ALA A 72 -1.45 -1.49 -4.50
N GLY A 73 -2.72 -1.17 -4.76
CA GLY A 73 -3.79 -1.20 -3.77
C GLY A 73 -3.90 0.06 -2.90
N LEU A 74 -4.65 -0.06 -1.80
CA LEU A 74 -5.03 1.07 -0.94
C LEU A 74 -3.85 1.80 -0.31
N THR A 75 -2.82 1.04 0.06
CA THR A 75 -1.57 1.52 0.69
C THR A 75 -0.39 1.42 -0.26
N GLN A 76 -0.62 1.25 -1.57
CA GLN A 76 0.42 1.18 -2.60
C GLN A 76 1.62 0.31 -2.20
N ILE A 77 1.40 -0.97 -1.89
CA ILE A 77 2.52 -1.86 -1.51
C ILE A 77 3.42 -2.11 -2.72
N TYR A 78 4.71 -1.89 -2.57
CA TYR A 78 5.71 -2.16 -3.60
C TYR A 78 5.83 -3.66 -3.92
N SER A 79 5.79 -4.03 -5.20
CA SER A 79 5.70 -5.42 -5.68
C SER A 79 6.90 -6.28 -5.28
N LYS A 80 8.07 -5.70 -5.06
CA LYS A 80 9.26 -6.42 -4.56
C LYS A 80 9.05 -6.95 -3.14
N ASN A 81 8.20 -6.30 -2.34
CA ASN A 81 7.94 -6.66 -0.95
C ASN A 81 6.79 -7.67 -0.82
N PHE A 82 6.14 -8.06 -1.93
CA PHE A 82 5.03 -9.00 -1.88
C PHE A 82 5.40 -10.35 -1.25
N PRO A 83 6.52 -11.00 -1.60
CA PRO A 83 6.88 -12.29 -1.02
C PRO A 83 7.07 -12.22 0.51
N SER A 84 7.73 -11.17 1.02
CA SER A 84 7.94 -11.00 2.46
C SER A 84 6.66 -10.66 3.23
N LEU A 85 5.64 -10.13 2.54
CA LEU A 85 4.35 -9.76 3.11
C LEU A 85 3.26 -10.81 2.84
N ASN A 86 3.61 -11.97 2.27
CA ASN A 86 2.67 -13.02 1.85
C ASN A 86 1.58 -12.50 0.89
N LEU A 87 1.94 -11.53 0.03
CA LEU A 87 1.06 -10.96 -0.99
C LEU A 87 1.34 -11.58 -2.35
N THR A 88 0.34 -11.46 -3.23
CA THR A 88 0.40 -11.82 -4.64
C THR A 88 -0.27 -10.74 -5.46
N ASN A 89 -0.08 -10.77 -6.79
CA ASN A 89 -0.79 -9.91 -7.73
C ASN A 89 -2.33 -10.03 -7.60
N LYS A 90 -2.84 -11.12 -7.01
CA LYS A 90 -4.27 -11.36 -6.79
C LYS A 90 -4.77 -10.84 -5.44
N THR A 91 -3.96 -11.00 -4.40
CA THR A 91 -4.35 -10.70 -3.01
C THR A 91 -4.08 -9.25 -2.62
N VAL A 92 -3.16 -8.55 -3.29
CA VAL A 92 -2.84 -7.14 -2.98
C VAL A 92 -4.03 -6.18 -3.17
N PHE A 93 -5.02 -6.54 -3.96
CA PHE A 93 -6.25 -5.75 -4.17
C PHE A 93 -7.39 -6.13 -3.22
N ASP A 94 -7.19 -7.08 -2.30
CA ASP A 94 -8.10 -7.28 -1.19
C ASP A 94 -7.92 -6.16 -0.15
N PRO A 95 -8.97 -5.37 0.18
CA PRO A 95 -8.83 -4.20 1.03
C PRO A 95 -8.20 -4.49 2.39
N CYS A 96 -8.68 -5.53 3.09
CA CYS A 96 -8.19 -5.84 4.43
C CYS A 96 -6.76 -6.37 4.40
N THR A 97 -6.46 -7.26 3.45
CA THR A 97 -5.11 -7.81 3.24
C THR A 97 -4.11 -6.69 2.93
N ASN A 98 -4.49 -5.75 2.08
CA ASN A 98 -3.65 -4.60 1.72
C ASN A 98 -3.43 -3.66 2.92
N ILE A 99 -4.48 -3.34 3.67
CA ILE A 99 -4.40 -2.50 4.88
C ILE A 99 -3.50 -3.14 5.94
N LYS A 100 -3.63 -4.46 6.18
CA LYS A 100 -2.74 -5.23 7.08
C LYS A 100 -1.28 -5.11 6.67
N ALA A 101 -1.00 -5.32 5.39
CA ALA A 101 0.35 -5.24 4.87
C ALA A 101 0.93 -3.82 4.99
N GLY A 102 0.15 -2.79 4.66
CA GLY A 102 0.55 -1.39 4.81
C GLY A 102 0.82 -1.01 6.26
N ALA A 103 -0.03 -1.45 7.19
CA ALA A 103 0.17 -1.26 8.63
C ALA A 103 1.45 -1.94 9.13
N ALA A 104 1.73 -3.18 8.69
CA ALA A 104 2.95 -3.89 9.05
C ALA A 104 4.21 -3.15 8.56
N VAL A 105 4.22 -2.70 7.30
CA VAL A 105 5.33 -1.91 6.73
C VAL A 105 5.51 -0.59 7.49
N LEU A 106 4.40 0.08 7.81
CA LEU A 106 4.42 1.34 8.54
C LEU A 106 5.04 1.19 9.93
N THR A 107 4.60 0.18 10.69
CA THR A 107 5.09 -0.13 12.03
C THR A 107 6.57 -0.51 12.02
N ASP A 108 6.96 -1.39 11.11
CA ASP A 108 8.35 -1.83 10.94
C ASP A 108 9.30 -0.64 10.64
N ASN A 109 8.88 0.27 9.76
CA ASN A 109 9.64 1.51 9.50
C ASN A 109 9.74 2.43 10.70
N TYR A 110 8.67 2.56 11.48
CA TYR A 110 8.66 3.38 12.69
C TYR A 110 9.60 2.81 13.75
N LEU A 111 9.57 1.48 13.96
CA LEU A 111 10.45 0.81 14.91
C LEU A 111 11.93 0.93 14.52
N ARG A 112 12.27 0.70 13.25
CA ARG A 112 13.65 0.90 12.76
C ARG A 112 14.15 2.32 12.95
N GLN A 113 13.31 3.32 12.69
CA GLN A 113 13.69 4.71 12.91
C GLN A 113 13.90 5.01 14.38
N LYS A 114 13.03 4.49 15.27
CA LYS A 114 13.18 4.65 16.72
C LYS A 114 14.49 4.02 17.23
N GLU A 115 14.85 2.84 16.73
CA GLU A 115 16.10 2.15 17.09
C GLU A 115 17.35 2.84 16.51
N GLY A 116 17.23 3.46 15.33
CA GLY A 116 18.30 4.25 14.71
C GLY A 116 18.40 5.71 15.19
N SER A 117 17.50 6.18 16.05
CA SER A 117 17.39 7.60 16.47
C SER A 117 18.44 8.07 17.48
N SER A 118 19.59 7.39 17.60
CA SER A 118 20.79 7.99 18.18
C SER A 118 21.50 8.96 17.22
N ASN A 119 21.04 9.13 15.98
CA ASN A 119 21.45 10.27 15.14
C ASN A 119 20.48 10.61 13.99
N GLN A 120 20.02 11.87 14.00
CA GLN A 120 19.48 12.70 12.90
C GLN A 120 18.03 12.56 12.40
N LYS A 121 17.31 13.68 12.65
CA LYS A 121 16.45 14.50 11.77
C LYS A 121 15.28 13.83 11.04
N ASN A 122 14.08 14.24 11.49
CA ASN A 122 12.81 14.29 10.74
C ASN A 122 13.02 14.36 9.23
N SER A 123 12.88 13.21 8.58
CA SER A 123 12.75 13.10 7.14
C SER A 123 11.43 12.37 6.89
N PRO A 124 10.54 12.84 6.00
CA PRO A 124 9.24 12.23 5.75
C PRO A 124 9.41 10.94 4.92
N ARG A 125 10.21 9.98 5.40
CA ARG A 125 10.48 8.71 4.73
C ARG A 125 9.30 7.75 4.82
N PHE A 126 8.19 8.13 5.45
CA PHE A 126 6.95 7.37 5.46
C PHE A 126 6.39 7.17 4.04
N ILE A 127 6.52 8.18 3.19
CA ILE A 127 6.06 8.15 1.79
C ILE A 127 6.99 7.30 0.91
N PHE A 128 8.25 7.03 1.25
CA PHE A 128 9.16 6.38 0.28
C PHE A 128 9.18 4.84 0.35
N VAL A 129 8.71 4.23 1.45
CA VAL A 129 8.84 2.76 1.63
C VAL A 129 7.73 1.95 0.95
N LEU A 130 6.60 2.59 0.66
CA LEU A 130 5.51 1.99 -0.13
C LEU A 130 5.70 2.24 -1.64
N PHE A 131 6.28 3.38 -2.02
CA PHE A 131 6.36 3.77 -3.44
C PHE A 131 7.56 3.22 -4.21
N GLY A 132 8.70 2.91 -3.59
CA GLY A 132 9.90 2.44 -4.31
C GLY A 132 10.62 3.54 -5.08
#